data_AF-V9DUT3-F1
#
_entry.id   AF-V9DUT3-F1
#
_cell.length_a   1.000
_cell.length_b   1.000
_cell.length_c   1.000
_cell.angle_alpha   90.00
_cell.angle_beta   90.00
_cell.angle_gamma   90.00
#
_symmetry.space_group_name_H-M   'P 1'
#
loop_
_entity.id
_entity.type
_entity.pdbx_description
1 polymer ?
#
loop_
_entity_poly.entity_id
_entity_poly.type
_entity_poly.pdbx_seq_one_letter_code
_entity_poly.pdbx_strand_id
1 'polypeptide(L)'
;MWGSDGERAQCRRRAFAYQARFGLPALFVTLTPNVAESFVMAQYCGITSVDTLFDAALSEPPGRSALHSASMRNDVASARLFVRNVDAFIEHVLGIPVNRMKTKPFDGLFGDVKAYFGMVETQGGGTLHAHFLIWLADVPPNTNAFDQTLAVHGDQYFRDIEAFADSIVTTSVPLCIAESSFVFCGHSYADLQELPIPTEAYEDPQKIYREHSRHCGEPMLVKCSGCATALSSQHVIRRL
;
A
#
# COMPACT_ATOMS: atom_id res chain seq x y z
N MET A 1 8.52 -20.79 2.84
CA MET A 1 7.76 -21.40 1.72
C MET A 1 8.71 -21.38 0.53
N TRP A 2 9.02 -22.52 -0.08
CA TRP A 2 10.13 -22.61 -1.05
C TRP A 2 9.68 -22.41 -2.51
N GLY A 3 8.46 -21.92 -2.73
CA GLY A 3 7.97 -21.48 -4.04
C GLY A 3 7.81 -22.59 -5.07
N SER A 4 7.80 -23.87 -4.66
CA SER A 4 7.65 -24.99 -5.57
C SER A 4 6.28 -25.00 -6.24
N ASP A 5 6.18 -25.56 -7.44
CA ASP A 5 4.91 -25.67 -8.16
C ASP A 5 3.87 -26.49 -7.39
N GLY A 6 4.32 -27.49 -6.63
CA GLY A 6 3.48 -28.30 -5.75
C GLY A 6 2.86 -27.48 -4.60
N GLU A 7 3.68 -26.68 -3.91
CA GLU A 7 3.20 -25.78 -2.85
C GLU A 7 2.26 -24.71 -3.42
N ARG A 8 2.59 -24.10 -4.56
CA ARG A 8 1.72 -23.14 -5.26
C ARG A 8 0.38 -23.76 -5.63
N ALA A 9 0.38 -25.00 -6.13
CA ALA A 9 -0.84 -25.72 -6.47
C ALA A 9 -1.67 -26.05 -5.23
N GLN A 10 -1.05 -26.45 -4.13
CA GLN A 10 -1.74 -26.69 -2.87
C GLN A 10 -2.35 -25.40 -2.30
N CYS A 11 -1.59 -24.31 -2.31
CA CYS A 11 -2.05 -23.00 -1.88
C CYS A 11 -3.25 -22.52 -2.67
N ARG A 12 -3.20 -22.63 -4.00
CA ARG A 12 -4.33 -22.29 -4.88
C ARG A 12 -5.57 -23.15 -4.60
N ARG A 13 -5.41 -24.45 -4.36
CA ARG A 13 -6.54 -25.32 -3.95
C ARG A 13 -7.16 -24.87 -2.62
N ARG A 14 -6.34 -24.45 -1.65
CA ARG A 14 -6.83 -23.91 -0.37
C ARG A 14 -7.57 -22.58 -0.57
N ALA A 15 -7.03 -21.67 -1.37
CA ALA A 15 -7.70 -20.41 -1.72
C ALA A 15 -9.08 -20.67 -2.36
N PHE A 16 -9.16 -21.59 -3.33
CA PHE A 16 -10.43 -21.96 -3.95
C PHE A 16 -11.41 -22.61 -2.96
N ALA A 17 -10.93 -23.42 -2.02
CA ALA A 17 -11.79 -23.99 -0.98
C ALA A 17 -12.37 -22.90 -0.05
N TYR A 18 -11.59 -21.87 0.28
CA TYR A 18 -12.10 -20.70 1.01
C TYR A 18 -13.14 -19.94 0.18
N GLN A 19 -12.86 -19.68 -1.11
CA GLN A 19 -13.81 -19.00 -2.00
C GLN A 19 -15.13 -19.79 -2.16
N ALA A 20 -15.06 -21.11 -2.28
CA ALA A 20 -16.24 -21.96 -2.34
C ALA A 20 -17.08 -21.90 -1.05
N ARG A 21 -16.45 -21.68 0.11
CA ARG A 21 -17.12 -21.64 1.42
C ARG A 21 -17.62 -20.25 1.80
N PHE A 22 -16.86 -19.20 1.51
CA PHE A 22 -17.11 -17.84 1.99
C PHE A 22 -17.46 -16.84 0.88
N GLY A 23 -17.41 -17.26 -0.39
CA GLY A 23 -17.62 -16.39 -1.55
C GLY A 23 -16.36 -15.63 -1.95
N LEU A 24 -16.52 -14.47 -2.58
CA LEU A 24 -15.41 -13.61 -2.96
C LEU A 24 -14.81 -12.93 -1.73
N PRO A 25 -13.46 -12.82 -1.66
CA PRO A 25 -12.82 -12.05 -0.62
C PRO A 25 -13.14 -10.56 -0.81
N ALA A 26 -13.29 -9.86 0.31
CA ALA A 26 -13.50 -8.41 0.33
C ALA A 26 -12.20 -7.65 0.06
N LEU A 27 -11.06 -8.18 0.53
CA LEU A 27 -9.75 -7.54 0.40
C LEU A 27 -8.69 -8.50 -0.16
N PHE A 28 -7.85 -7.96 -1.04
CA PHE A 28 -6.58 -8.56 -1.45
C PHE A 28 -5.44 -7.68 -0.93
N VAL A 29 -4.73 -8.15 0.09
CA VAL A 29 -3.69 -7.37 0.78
C VAL A 29 -2.32 -7.98 0.52
N THR A 30 -1.34 -7.13 0.22
CA THR A 30 0.07 -7.53 0.15
C THR A 30 0.84 -6.86 1.28
N LEU A 31 1.46 -7.66 2.14
CA LEU A 31 2.33 -7.21 3.21
C LEU A 31 3.78 -7.41 2.79
N THR A 32 4.51 -6.31 2.61
CA THR A 32 5.94 -6.31 2.22
C THR A 32 6.75 -5.57 3.29
N PRO A 33 7.05 -6.21 4.44
CA PRO A 33 7.78 -5.54 5.51
C PRO A 33 9.21 -5.22 5.07
N ASN A 34 9.69 -4.01 5.36
CA ASN A 34 11.10 -3.68 5.18
C ASN A 34 11.93 -4.31 6.31
N VAL A 35 12.39 -5.54 6.07
CA VAL A 35 13.29 -6.25 7.00
C VAL A 35 14.77 -6.00 6.70
N ALA A 36 15.12 -5.51 5.50
CA ALA A 36 16.51 -5.42 5.07
C ALA A 36 17.23 -4.18 5.61
N GLU A 37 16.53 -3.05 5.72
CA GLU A 37 17.12 -1.75 6.04
C GLU A 37 16.40 -1.03 7.20
N SER A 38 15.66 -1.75 8.05
CA SER A 38 14.95 -1.14 9.17
C SER A 38 15.79 -1.05 10.43
N PHE A 39 15.54 -0.02 11.24
CA PHE A 39 16.11 0.12 12.58
C PHE A 39 15.75 -1.07 13.49
N VAL A 40 14.54 -1.62 13.32
CA VAL A 40 14.11 -2.82 14.07
C VAL A 40 15.02 -4.01 13.77
N MET A 41 15.50 -4.15 12.53
CA MET A 41 16.46 -5.20 12.19
C MET A 41 17.82 -5.00 12.88
N ALA A 42 18.26 -3.75 13.06
CA ALA A 42 19.47 -3.44 13.82
C ALA A 42 19.42 -3.98 15.26
N GLN A 43 18.25 -3.86 15.91
CA GLN A 43 18.00 -4.40 17.24
C GLN A 43 18.03 -5.94 17.23
N TYR A 44 17.37 -6.58 16.25
CA TYR A 44 17.35 -8.04 16.12
C TYR A 44 18.73 -8.64 15.86
N CYS A 45 19.63 -7.89 15.21
CA CYS A 45 21.02 -8.28 14.97
C CYS A 45 21.99 -7.87 16.09
N GLY A 46 21.52 -7.19 17.14
CA GLY A 46 22.37 -6.72 18.25
C GLY A 46 23.35 -5.60 17.86
N ILE A 47 23.10 -4.88 16.76
CA ILE A 47 23.90 -3.72 16.33
C ILE A 47 23.59 -2.50 17.18
N THR A 48 22.35 -2.41 17.63
CA THR A 48 21.85 -1.41 18.55
C THR A 48 21.15 -2.12 19.70
N SER A 49 21.01 -1.44 20.83
CA SER A 49 20.30 -1.95 22.00
C SER A 49 19.53 -0.80 22.63
N VAL A 50 18.21 -0.77 22.44
CA VAL A 50 17.32 0.15 23.14
C VAL A 50 16.14 -0.61 23.73
N ASP A 51 15.67 -0.17 24.89
CA ASP A 51 14.54 -0.81 25.57
C ASP A 51 13.22 -0.57 24.83
N THR A 52 13.03 0.63 24.27
CA THR A 52 11.89 0.95 23.40
C THR A 52 12.32 1.69 22.13
N LEU A 53 11.51 1.59 21.08
CA LEU A 53 11.72 2.37 19.85
C LEU A 53 11.73 3.88 20.09
N PHE A 54 11.10 4.36 21.16
CA PHE A 54 11.09 5.78 21.54
C PHE A 54 12.42 6.23 22.15
N ASP A 55 13.22 5.30 22.67
CA ASP A 55 14.55 5.57 23.23
C ASP A 55 15.65 5.55 22.15
N ALA A 56 15.29 5.23 20.91
CA ALA A 56 16.23 5.25 19.79
C ALA A 56 16.66 6.69 19.46
N ALA A 57 17.96 6.96 19.56
CA ALA A 57 18.54 8.19 19.03
C ALA A 57 18.47 8.17 17.49
N LEU A 58 17.34 8.62 16.93
CA LEU A 58 17.10 8.70 15.49
C LEU A 58 18.03 9.69 14.76
N SER A 59 18.83 10.45 15.51
CA SER A 59 19.84 11.38 14.99
C SER A 59 21.10 10.69 14.46
N GLU A 60 21.41 9.47 14.93
CA GLU A 60 22.56 8.68 14.47
C GLU A 60 22.17 7.23 14.14
N PRO A 61 21.24 7.01 13.19
CA PRO A 61 20.85 5.67 12.81
C PRO A 61 22.03 4.96 12.14
N PRO A 62 22.19 3.64 12.32
CA PRO A 62 23.20 2.88 11.58
C PRO A 62 23.03 3.09 10.07
N GLY A 63 24.14 3.25 9.35
CA GLY A 63 24.08 3.48 7.91
C GLY A 63 23.38 2.32 7.17
N ARG A 64 22.62 2.64 6.11
CA ARG A 64 21.84 1.64 5.34
C ARG A 64 22.67 0.43 4.90
N SER A 65 23.91 0.63 4.47
CA SER A 65 24.83 -0.45 4.08
C SER A 65 25.16 -1.40 5.24
N ALA A 66 25.32 -0.86 6.46
CA ALA A 66 25.55 -1.68 7.65
C ALA A 66 24.31 -2.50 8.02
N LEU A 67 23.12 -1.89 7.96
CA LEU A 67 21.84 -2.58 8.20
C LEU A 67 21.58 -3.69 7.18
N HIS A 68 21.78 -3.39 5.90
CA HIS A 68 21.62 -4.33 4.80
C HIS A 68 22.62 -5.50 4.90
N SER A 69 23.88 -5.22 5.23
CA SER A 69 24.90 -6.25 5.45
C SER A 69 24.55 -7.14 6.64
N ALA A 70 24.02 -6.56 7.71
CA ALA A 70 23.62 -7.30 8.91
C ALA A 70 22.42 -8.21 8.66
N SER A 71 21.43 -7.73 7.90
CA SER A 71 20.24 -8.51 7.57
C SER A 71 20.54 -9.69 6.66
N MET A 72 21.42 -9.51 5.67
CA MET A 72 21.92 -10.60 4.82
C MET A 72 22.79 -11.62 5.56
N ARG A 73 23.39 -11.26 6.70
CA ARG A 73 24.23 -12.16 7.50
C ARG A 73 23.45 -12.89 8.59
N ASN A 74 22.18 -12.57 8.79
CA ASN A 74 21.36 -13.13 9.84
C ASN A 74 19.94 -13.43 9.35
N ASP A 75 19.82 -14.46 8.51
CA ASP A 75 18.54 -14.91 7.94
C ASP A 75 17.50 -15.28 9.00
N VAL A 76 17.96 -15.77 10.17
CA VAL A 76 17.09 -16.11 11.30
C VAL A 76 16.44 -14.86 11.88
N ALA A 77 17.20 -13.77 12.06
CA ALA A 77 16.65 -12.49 12.50
C ALA A 77 15.66 -11.94 11.46
N SER A 78 15.98 -12.00 10.18
CA SER A 78 15.11 -11.56 9.08
C SER A 78 13.78 -12.31 9.09
N ALA A 79 13.83 -13.65 9.21
CA ALA A 79 12.63 -14.49 9.27
C ALA A 79 11.80 -14.22 10.52
N ARG A 80 12.42 -14.04 11.69
CA ARG A 80 11.72 -13.72 12.95
C ARG A 80 11.02 -12.37 12.87
N LEU A 81 11.70 -11.35 12.34
CA LEU A 81 11.12 -10.03 12.17
C LEU A 81 9.94 -10.07 11.18
N PHE A 82 10.08 -10.82 10.07
CA PHE A 82 8.99 -11.02 9.13
C PHE A 82 7.77 -11.67 9.80
N VAL A 83 7.96 -12.77 10.54
CA VAL A 83 6.86 -13.45 11.26
C VAL A 83 6.21 -12.50 12.27
N ARG A 84 6.99 -11.69 12.98
CA ARG A 84 6.43 -10.68 13.91
C ARG A 84 5.58 -9.62 13.22
N ASN A 85 5.96 -9.17 12.02
CA ASN A 85 5.13 -8.26 11.24
C ASN A 85 3.83 -8.91 10.79
N VAL A 86 3.88 -10.19 10.38
CA VAL A 86 2.69 -10.96 10.01
C VAL A 86 1.76 -11.17 11.21
N ASP A 87 2.30 -11.57 12.36
CA ASP A 87 1.54 -11.76 13.60
C ASP A 87 0.89 -10.44 14.04
N ALA A 88 1.63 -9.33 14.02
CA ALA A 88 1.11 -8.01 14.37
C ALA A 88 0.00 -7.56 13.41
N PHE A 89 0.11 -7.85 12.11
CA PHE A 89 -0.96 -7.59 11.15
C PHE A 89 -2.22 -8.40 11.46
N ILE A 90 -2.08 -9.71 11.69
CA ILE A 90 -3.22 -10.57 12.01
C ILE A 90 -3.86 -10.17 13.36
N GLU A 91 -3.06 -9.87 14.36
CA GLU A 91 -3.55 -9.47 15.68
C GLU A 91 -4.21 -8.10 15.62
N HIS A 92 -3.46 -7.06 15.24
CA HIS A 92 -3.88 -5.67 15.42
C HIS A 92 -4.64 -5.07 14.24
N VAL A 93 -4.40 -5.55 13.02
CA VAL A 93 -5.12 -5.05 11.84
C VAL A 93 -6.36 -5.88 11.58
N LEU A 94 -6.28 -7.21 11.67
CA LEU A 94 -7.44 -8.09 11.47
C LEU A 94 -8.26 -8.31 12.74
N GLY A 95 -7.76 -7.95 13.93
CA GLY A 95 -8.44 -8.18 15.21
C GLY A 95 -8.46 -9.65 15.65
N ILE A 96 -7.58 -10.50 15.09
CA ILE A 96 -7.58 -11.94 15.33
C ILE A 96 -6.45 -12.31 16.30
N PRO A 97 -6.75 -12.76 17.54
CA PRO A 97 -5.72 -13.05 18.52
C PRO A 97 -4.84 -14.23 18.06
N VAL A 98 -3.57 -13.95 17.78
CA VAL A 98 -2.62 -14.96 17.25
C VAL A 98 -2.23 -16.00 18.31
N ASN A 99 -2.38 -15.68 19.61
CA ASN A 99 -1.78 -16.48 20.68
C ASN A 99 -2.65 -16.85 21.90
N ARG A 100 -3.98 -16.66 21.91
CA ARG A 100 -4.79 -17.06 23.08
C ARG A 100 -6.22 -17.52 22.75
N MET A 101 -6.53 -18.76 23.16
CA MET A 101 -7.89 -19.34 23.25
C MET A 101 -8.86 -18.60 24.19
N LYS A 102 -8.56 -17.40 24.73
CA LYS A 102 -9.31 -16.80 25.86
C LYS A 102 -9.37 -15.27 25.94
N THR A 103 -9.14 -14.53 24.85
CA THR A 103 -9.39 -13.08 24.84
C THR A 103 -10.47 -12.75 23.82
N LYS A 104 -11.38 -11.85 24.20
CA LYS A 104 -12.40 -11.33 23.29
C LYS A 104 -11.70 -10.79 22.03
N PRO A 105 -12.24 -11.03 20.84
CA PRO A 105 -11.86 -10.25 19.66
C PRO A 105 -11.97 -8.77 20.01
N PHE A 106 -11.00 -7.98 19.60
CA PHE A 106 -11.16 -6.53 19.54
C PHE A 106 -11.40 -6.14 18.09
N ASP A 107 -12.10 -5.04 17.90
CA ASP A 107 -12.51 -4.60 16.58
C ASP A 107 -11.25 -4.30 15.76
N GLY A 108 -11.02 -5.11 14.73
CA GLY A 108 -9.93 -4.92 13.77
C GLY A 108 -10.17 -3.68 12.92
N LEU A 109 -9.12 -3.20 12.24
CA LEU A 109 -9.19 -2.01 11.39
C LEU A 109 -10.25 -2.13 10.28
N PHE A 110 -10.46 -3.34 9.76
CA PHE A 110 -11.41 -3.62 8.68
C PHE A 110 -12.77 -4.12 9.19
N GLY A 111 -13.02 -4.06 10.50
CA GLY A 111 -14.20 -4.64 11.14
C GLY A 111 -14.11 -6.16 11.32
N ASP A 112 -15.26 -6.82 11.39
CA ASP A 112 -15.36 -8.25 11.68
C ASP A 112 -14.84 -9.12 10.53
N VAL A 113 -13.78 -9.89 10.80
CA VAL A 113 -13.20 -10.83 9.84
C VAL A 113 -13.85 -12.21 9.97
N LYS A 114 -14.55 -12.65 8.90
CA LYS A 114 -15.11 -14.01 8.79
C LYS A 114 -14.05 -15.07 8.58
N ALA A 115 -13.08 -14.78 7.72
CA ALA A 115 -12.00 -15.67 7.37
C ALA A 115 -10.84 -14.90 6.75
N TYR A 116 -9.64 -15.45 6.83
CA TYR A 116 -8.51 -15.02 6.03
C TYR A 116 -7.73 -16.23 5.52
N PHE A 117 -7.06 -16.04 4.38
CA PHE A 117 -6.11 -16.99 3.83
C PHE A 117 -4.84 -16.23 3.44
N GLY A 118 -3.74 -16.55 4.10
CA GLY A 118 -2.44 -15.91 3.90
C GLY A 118 -1.42 -16.87 3.31
N MET A 119 -0.56 -16.36 2.44
CA MET A 119 0.56 -17.07 1.85
C MET A 119 1.81 -16.19 1.78
N VAL A 120 2.97 -16.79 1.97
CA VAL A 120 4.27 -16.12 2.04
C VAL A 120 5.08 -16.50 0.80
N GLU A 121 5.61 -15.50 0.10
CA GLU A 121 6.42 -15.67 -1.10
C GLU A 121 7.75 -14.90 -0.99
N THR A 122 8.77 -15.38 -1.69
CA THR A 122 10.04 -14.67 -1.84
C THR A 122 9.93 -13.65 -2.97
N GLN A 123 10.29 -12.41 -2.71
CA GLN A 123 10.40 -11.36 -3.73
C GLN A 123 11.70 -11.53 -4.54
N GLY A 124 11.82 -10.82 -5.66
CA GLY A 124 13.00 -10.86 -6.53
C GLY A 124 14.35 -10.52 -5.86
N GLY A 125 14.34 -9.94 -4.65
CA GLY A 125 15.53 -9.69 -3.82
C GLY A 125 15.77 -10.71 -2.70
N GLY A 126 15.03 -11.82 -2.66
CA GLY A 126 15.15 -12.84 -1.60
C GLY A 126 14.43 -12.50 -0.29
N THR A 127 13.86 -11.30 -0.16
CA THR A 127 13.04 -10.88 0.98
C THR A 127 11.67 -11.57 0.95
N LEU A 128 11.08 -11.76 2.13
CA LEU A 128 9.74 -12.33 2.27
C LEU A 128 8.67 -11.25 2.17
N HIS A 129 7.58 -11.55 1.48
CA HIS A 129 6.34 -10.80 1.52
C HIS A 129 5.17 -11.79 1.64
N ALA A 130 3.99 -11.29 1.98
CA ALA A 130 2.80 -12.11 2.11
C ALA A 130 1.63 -11.54 1.32
N HIS A 131 0.82 -12.43 0.75
CA HIS A 131 -0.47 -12.11 0.17
C HIS A 131 -1.58 -12.66 1.06
N PHE A 132 -2.62 -11.86 1.27
CA PHE A 132 -3.79 -12.23 2.05
C PHE A 132 -5.07 -12.04 1.23
N LEU A 133 -5.93 -13.05 1.28
CA LEU A 133 -7.35 -12.93 0.96
C LEU A 133 -8.12 -12.80 2.28
N ILE A 134 -8.96 -11.78 2.41
CA ILE A 134 -9.71 -11.51 3.65
C ILE A 134 -11.19 -11.42 3.32
N TRP A 135 -12.02 -12.11 4.10
CA TRP A 135 -13.48 -12.07 4.04
C TRP A 135 -14.02 -11.34 5.27
N LEU A 136 -14.84 -10.32 5.04
CA LEU A 136 -15.45 -9.51 6.09
C LEU A 136 -16.90 -9.93 6.33
N ALA A 137 -17.43 -9.68 7.53
CA ALA A 137 -18.76 -10.08 7.92
C ALA A 137 -19.86 -9.41 7.11
N ASP A 138 -19.75 -8.10 6.91
CA ASP A 138 -20.81 -7.28 6.35
C ASP A 138 -20.58 -6.87 4.89
N VAL A 139 -19.76 -7.65 4.17
CA VAL A 139 -19.50 -7.45 2.73
C VAL A 139 -20.23 -8.50 1.91
N PRO A 140 -20.99 -8.10 0.85
CA PRO A 140 -21.64 -9.04 -0.04
C PRO A 140 -20.65 -10.02 -0.69
N PRO A 141 -20.87 -11.35 -0.57
CA PRO A 141 -19.90 -12.35 -1.02
C PRO A 141 -19.86 -12.57 -2.54
N ASN A 142 -20.78 -12.00 -3.30
CA ASN A 142 -20.85 -12.11 -4.76
C ASN A 142 -21.78 -11.03 -5.35
N THR A 143 -21.77 -10.90 -6.68
CA THR A 143 -22.58 -9.93 -7.43
C THR A 143 -24.07 -10.05 -7.12
N ASN A 144 -24.63 -11.28 -7.09
CA ASN A 144 -26.06 -11.45 -6.79
C ASN A 144 -26.43 -10.95 -5.39
N ALA A 145 -25.59 -11.22 -4.38
CA ALA A 145 -25.80 -10.71 -3.03
C ALA A 145 -25.66 -9.18 -2.96
N PHE A 146 -24.71 -8.61 -3.71
CA PHE A 146 -24.56 -7.17 -3.85
C PHE A 146 -25.81 -6.53 -4.47
N ASP A 147 -26.31 -7.09 -5.57
CA ASP A 147 -27.50 -6.62 -6.27
C ASP A 147 -28.75 -6.70 -5.38
N GLN A 148 -28.86 -7.75 -4.56
CA GLN A 148 -29.94 -7.88 -3.57
C GLN A 148 -29.86 -6.83 -2.47
N THR A 149 -28.67 -6.61 -1.90
CA THR A 149 -28.44 -5.54 -0.92
C THR A 149 -28.79 -4.19 -1.52
N LEU A 150 -28.37 -3.94 -2.76
CA LEU A 150 -28.68 -2.71 -3.48
C LEU A 150 -30.20 -2.56 -3.73
N ALA A 151 -30.90 -3.63 -4.06
CA ALA A 151 -32.36 -3.59 -4.24
C ALA A 151 -33.12 -3.28 -2.94
N VAL A 152 -32.59 -3.71 -1.79
CA VAL A 152 -33.20 -3.44 -0.47
C VAL A 152 -32.93 -2.03 0.01
N HIS A 153 -31.69 -1.57 -0.10
CA HIS A 153 -31.23 -0.30 0.49
C HIS A 153 -31.22 0.88 -0.49
N GLY A 154 -31.32 0.61 -1.80
CA GLY A 154 -31.32 1.62 -2.85
C GLY A 154 -30.07 2.49 -2.84
N ASP A 155 -30.22 3.74 -3.27
CA ASP A 155 -29.13 4.72 -3.38
C ASP A 155 -28.43 5.03 -2.05
N GLN A 156 -29.06 4.74 -0.91
CA GLN A 156 -28.43 4.97 0.39
C GLN A 156 -27.18 4.13 0.57
N TYR A 157 -27.20 2.89 0.07
CA TYR A 157 -26.04 1.99 0.16
C TYR A 157 -24.82 2.54 -0.59
N PHE A 158 -25.02 3.17 -1.75
CA PHE A 158 -23.93 3.83 -2.47
C PHE A 158 -23.38 5.04 -1.72
N ARG A 159 -24.26 5.86 -1.13
CA ARG A 159 -23.84 7.00 -0.31
C ARG A 159 -23.03 6.57 0.91
N ASP A 160 -23.39 5.45 1.53
CA ASP A 160 -22.65 4.93 2.68
C ASP A 160 -21.26 4.42 2.27
N ILE A 161 -21.14 3.77 1.10
CA ILE A 161 -19.85 3.35 0.53
C ILE A 161 -18.98 4.56 0.17
N GLU A 162 -19.56 5.59 -0.44
CA GLU A 162 -18.87 6.84 -0.79
C GLU A 162 -18.36 7.55 0.47
N ALA A 163 -19.22 7.73 1.48
CA ALA A 163 -18.83 8.33 2.75
C ALA A 163 -17.72 7.52 3.45
N PHE A 164 -17.79 6.19 3.40
CA PHE A 164 -16.71 5.34 3.91
C PHE A 164 -15.41 5.54 3.14
N ALA A 165 -15.44 5.52 1.81
CA ALA A 165 -14.25 5.73 0.97
C ALA A 165 -13.61 7.10 1.25
N ASP A 166 -14.41 8.16 1.32
CA ASP A 166 -13.95 9.51 1.66
C ASP A 166 -13.36 9.61 3.07
N SER A 167 -13.84 8.80 4.02
CA SER A 167 -13.33 8.81 5.40
C SER A 167 -11.94 8.18 5.53
N ILE A 168 -11.56 7.27 4.62
CA ILE A 168 -10.28 6.55 4.67
C ILE A 168 -9.28 7.00 3.62
N VAL A 169 -9.75 7.53 2.48
CA VAL A 169 -8.91 8.01 1.40
C VAL A 169 -8.60 9.49 1.63
N THR A 170 -7.45 9.75 2.24
CA THR A 170 -6.93 11.12 2.35
C THR A 170 -5.77 11.30 1.40
N THR A 171 -5.91 12.20 0.43
CA THR A 171 -4.78 12.66 -0.38
C THR A 171 -4.44 14.09 0.03
N SER A 172 -3.35 14.26 0.79
CA SER A 172 -2.76 15.58 1.00
C SER A 172 -1.59 15.74 0.06
N VAL A 173 -1.67 16.71 -0.85
CA VAL A 173 -0.47 17.19 -1.53
C VAL A 173 0.28 18.06 -0.52
N PRO A 174 1.59 17.85 -0.27
CA PRO A 174 2.37 18.69 0.64
C PRO A 174 2.67 20.09 0.04
N LEU A 175 1.76 20.61 -0.76
CA LEU A 175 1.80 21.93 -1.39
C LEU A 175 0.63 22.74 -0.85
N CYS A 176 0.92 23.79 -0.10
CA CYS A 176 -0.09 24.78 0.25
C CYS A 176 -0.35 25.66 -0.98
N ILE A 177 -1.41 25.34 -1.75
CA ILE A 177 -1.74 26.05 -3.01
C ILE A 177 -1.88 27.56 -2.77
N ALA A 178 -2.48 27.96 -1.64
CA ALA A 178 -2.69 29.36 -1.28
C ALA A 178 -1.38 30.13 -1.02
N GLU A 179 -0.35 29.45 -0.53
CA GLU A 179 0.96 30.03 -0.22
C GLU A 179 1.98 29.81 -1.35
N SER A 180 1.61 29.03 -2.37
CA SER A 180 2.47 28.69 -3.50
C SER A 180 2.31 29.70 -4.63
N SER A 181 3.43 30.07 -5.24
CA SER A 181 3.45 30.99 -6.37
C SER A 181 4.30 30.46 -7.53
N PHE A 182 3.96 30.94 -8.71
CA PHE A 182 4.61 30.58 -9.96
C PHE A 182 6.05 31.06 -9.97
N VAL A 183 7.00 30.14 -10.05
CA VAL A 183 8.41 30.52 -9.86
C VAL A 183 8.94 31.44 -10.97
N PHE A 184 8.32 31.45 -12.14
CA PHE A 184 8.73 32.33 -13.23
C PHE A 184 8.08 33.73 -13.19
N CYS A 185 6.96 33.92 -12.48
CA CYS A 185 6.20 35.17 -12.55
C CYS A 185 5.50 35.62 -11.26
N GLY A 186 5.60 34.85 -10.17
CA GLY A 186 5.05 35.18 -8.84
C GLY A 186 3.53 35.05 -8.69
N HIS A 187 2.78 34.65 -9.73
CA HIS A 187 1.33 34.49 -9.63
C HIS A 187 0.93 33.33 -8.72
N SER A 188 -0.19 33.44 -8.01
CA SER A 188 -0.66 32.37 -7.14
C SER A 188 -0.99 31.11 -7.95
N TYR A 189 -0.76 29.94 -7.34
CA TYR A 189 -1.24 28.68 -7.93
C TYR A 189 -2.77 28.60 -8.02
N ALA A 190 -3.50 29.43 -7.27
CA ALA A 190 -4.95 29.57 -7.39
C ALA A 190 -5.40 30.04 -8.79
N ASP A 191 -4.51 30.72 -9.53
CA ASP A 191 -4.81 31.28 -10.85
C ASP A 191 -4.32 30.38 -12.01
N LEU A 192 -4.00 29.12 -11.73
CA LEU A 192 -3.63 28.13 -12.74
C LEU A 192 -4.87 27.66 -13.51
N GLN A 193 -4.75 27.63 -14.83
CA GLN A 193 -5.76 27.07 -15.72
C GLN A 193 -5.40 25.63 -16.05
N GLU A 194 -6.37 24.73 -15.94
CA GLU A 194 -6.22 23.35 -16.37
C GLU A 194 -6.02 23.26 -17.89
N LEU A 195 -5.13 22.37 -18.31
CA LEU A 195 -4.97 21.96 -19.70
C LEU A 195 -5.52 20.53 -19.84
N PRO A 196 -6.12 20.19 -21.00
CA PRO A 196 -6.57 18.83 -21.24
C PRO A 196 -5.38 17.88 -21.21
N ILE A 197 -5.57 16.71 -20.60
CA ILE A 197 -4.59 15.63 -20.61
C ILE A 197 -4.39 15.19 -22.07
N PRO A 198 -3.17 15.26 -22.64
CA PRO A 198 -2.92 14.85 -24.01
C PRO A 198 -3.31 13.39 -24.24
N THR A 199 -3.86 13.06 -25.41
CA THR A 199 -4.31 11.70 -25.72
C THR A 199 -3.16 10.68 -25.63
N GLU A 200 -1.95 11.13 -25.96
CA GLU A 200 -0.70 10.36 -25.92
C GLU A 200 -0.34 9.94 -24.48
N ALA A 201 -0.83 10.65 -23.45
CA ALA A 201 -0.62 10.27 -22.05
C ALA A 201 -1.38 9.00 -21.65
N TYR A 202 -2.36 8.56 -22.45
CA TYR A 202 -3.10 7.31 -22.25
C TYR A 202 -2.50 6.12 -23.02
N GLU A 203 -1.49 6.36 -23.85
CA GLU A 203 -0.82 5.31 -24.62
C GLU A 203 0.23 4.57 -23.78
N ASP A 204 0.55 3.34 -24.17
CA ASP A 204 1.55 2.51 -23.48
C ASP A 204 2.94 3.20 -23.55
N PRO A 205 3.49 3.67 -22.42
CA PRO A 205 4.77 4.35 -22.43
C PRO A 205 5.90 3.47 -22.99
N GLN A 206 5.81 2.14 -22.87
CA GLN A 206 6.82 1.21 -23.39
C GLN A 206 6.82 1.08 -24.91
N LYS A 207 5.69 1.32 -25.59
CA LYS A 207 5.63 1.39 -27.05
C LYS A 207 6.31 2.66 -27.58
N ILE A 208 6.10 3.78 -26.91
CA ILE A 208 6.66 5.09 -27.27
C ILE A 208 8.20 5.06 -27.21
N TYR A 209 8.79 4.41 -26.19
CA TYR A 209 10.25 4.27 -26.08
C TYR A 209 10.89 3.38 -27.15
N ARG A 210 10.15 2.43 -27.74
CA ARG A 210 10.68 1.51 -28.77
C ARG A 210 10.66 2.11 -30.17
N GLU A 211 9.69 2.98 -30.46
CA GLU A 211 9.48 3.48 -31.83
C GLU A 211 10.11 4.85 -32.08
N HIS A 212 10.40 5.64 -31.03
CA HIS A 212 10.97 6.99 -31.20
C HIS A 212 12.06 7.31 -30.17
N SER A 213 13.29 7.54 -30.63
CA SER A 213 14.39 8.13 -29.84
C SER A 213 14.17 9.61 -29.46
N ARG A 214 12.94 10.13 -29.55
CA ARG A 214 12.59 11.48 -29.11
C ARG A 214 12.07 11.39 -27.69
N HIS A 215 12.69 12.13 -26.78
CA HIS A 215 12.17 12.36 -25.43
C HIS A 215 10.69 12.74 -25.53
N CYS A 216 9.80 11.81 -25.18
CA CYS A 216 8.41 12.15 -24.87
C CYS A 216 8.49 13.00 -23.61
N GLY A 217 8.41 14.32 -23.80
CA GLY A 217 8.39 15.27 -22.69
C GLY A 217 7.16 14.99 -21.82
N GLU A 218 7.31 15.20 -20.53
CA GLU A 218 6.17 15.08 -19.61
C GLU A 218 5.01 15.97 -20.07
N PRO A 219 3.75 15.48 -20.00
CA PRO A 219 2.61 16.26 -20.44
C PRO A 219 2.49 17.55 -19.63
N MET A 220 2.17 18.63 -20.33
CA MET A 220 1.87 19.92 -19.73
C MET A 220 0.40 19.91 -19.31
N LEU A 221 0.14 20.08 -18.02
CA LEU A 221 -1.18 19.86 -17.41
C LEU A 221 -1.85 21.15 -16.94
N VAL A 222 -1.07 22.21 -16.76
CA VAL A 222 -1.59 23.50 -16.29
C VAL A 222 -0.90 24.65 -17.00
N LYS A 223 -1.55 25.81 -17.04
CA LYS A 223 -1.01 27.05 -17.60
C LYS A 223 -1.21 28.19 -16.62
N CYS A 224 -0.19 29.02 -16.43
CA CYS A 224 -0.34 30.26 -15.67
C CYS A 224 -1.22 31.25 -16.45
N SER A 225 -2.27 31.76 -15.82
CA SER A 225 -3.13 32.80 -16.40
C SER A 225 -2.39 34.11 -16.67
N GLY A 226 -1.40 34.48 -15.83
CA GLY A 226 -0.65 35.73 -15.95
C GLY A 226 0.42 35.72 -17.04
N CYS A 227 1.33 34.73 -17.02
CA CYS A 227 2.47 34.68 -17.96
C CYS A 227 2.29 33.68 -19.10
N ALA A 228 1.16 32.97 -19.15
CA ALA A 228 0.83 31.96 -20.17
C ALA A 228 1.80 30.77 -20.26
N THR A 229 2.74 30.63 -19.33
CA THR A 229 3.67 29.50 -19.29
C THR A 229 2.94 28.25 -18.86
N ALA A 230 3.05 27.19 -19.67
CA ALA A 230 2.53 25.87 -19.32
C ALA A 230 3.51 25.16 -18.37
N LEU A 231 3.00 24.30 -17.49
CA LEU A 231 3.78 23.43 -16.60
C LEU A 231 3.31 21.98 -16.65
N SER A 232 4.24 21.07 -16.39
CA SER A 232 3.98 19.66 -16.09
C SER A 232 3.91 19.41 -14.58
N SER A 233 3.53 18.20 -14.16
CA SER A 233 3.45 17.84 -12.74
C SER A 233 4.79 17.95 -12.02
N GLN A 234 5.91 17.60 -12.67
CA GLN A 234 7.24 17.73 -12.06
C GLN A 234 7.67 19.18 -11.84
N HIS A 235 7.23 20.12 -12.67
CA HIS A 235 7.55 21.53 -12.45
C HIS A 235 6.89 22.08 -11.18
N VAL A 236 5.73 21.51 -10.80
CA VAL A 236 5.00 21.85 -9.57
C VAL A 236 5.60 21.11 -8.36
N ILE A 237 5.96 19.82 -8.52
CA ILE A 237 6.44 18.97 -7.41
C ILE A 237 7.92 19.21 -7.06
N ARG A 238 8.81 19.35 -8.05
CA ARG A 238 10.28 19.43 -7.84
C ARG A 238 10.78 20.77 -7.26
N ARG A 239 9.88 21.67 -6.89
CA ARG A 239 10.22 22.96 -6.27
C ARG A 239 9.68 23.11 -4.84
N LEU A 240 9.20 22.00 -4.25
CA LEU A 240 9.31 21.73 -2.81
C LEU A 240 10.79 21.55 -2.44
#